data_AF-A0A7C5B8Y3-F1
#
_entry.id   AF-A0A7C5B8Y3-F1
#
_cell.length_a   1.000
_cell.length_b   1.000
_cell.length_c   1.000
_cell.angle_alpha   90.00
_cell.angle_beta   90.00
_cell.angle_gamma   90.00
#
_symmetry.space_group_name_H-M   'P 1'
#
loop_
_entity.id
_entity.type
_entity.pdbx_description
1 polymer ?
#
loop_
_entity_poly.entity_id
_entity_poly.type
_entity_poly.pdbx_seq_one_letter_code
_entity_poly.pdbx_strand_id
1 'polypeptide(L)'
;VKEDDGWLVLKNKKGQCVFLEDGLCSVYAYRPAGCRTYPLVYDNEKCKPLLDLDCPYKDEFPINEQHTKQLASLVDILISERKERMKSLKNLKNHQKDA
;
A
#
# COMPACT_ATOMS: atom_id res chain seq x y z
N VAL A 1 10.60 -5.96 -8.21
CA VAL A 1 9.32 -5.47 -7.64
C VAL A 1 8.54 -4.84 -8.78
N LYS A 2 7.20 -4.94 -8.81
CA LYS A 2 6.42 -4.23 -9.84
C LYS A 2 6.33 -2.76 -9.43
N GLU A 3 6.69 -1.86 -10.34
CA GLU A 3 6.57 -0.42 -10.16
C GLU A 3 5.59 0.14 -11.20
N ASP A 4 4.75 1.06 -10.77
CA ASP A 4 3.78 1.76 -11.62
C ASP A 4 3.71 3.24 -11.24
N ASP A 5 4.13 4.14 -12.14
CA ASP A 5 4.27 5.59 -11.89
C ASP A 5 4.97 5.95 -10.54
N GLY A 6 6.05 5.23 -10.25
CA GLY A 6 6.77 5.40 -8.99
C GLY A 6 5.93 4.97 -7.79
N TRP A 7 5.01 4.03 -7.91
CA TRP A 7 4.40 3.30 -6.81
C TRP A 7 4.89 1.86 -6.80
N LEU A 8 5.26 1.36 -5.62
CA LEU A 8 5.55 -0.06 -5.46
C LEU A 8 4.22 -0.80 -5.31
N VAL A 9 3.98 -1.77 -6.19
CA VAL A 9 2.74 -2.55 -6.19
C VAL A 9 3.02 -3.92 -5.60
N LEU A 10 2.13 -4.37 -4.70
CA LEU A 10 2.17 -5.72 -4.16
C LEU A 10 2.19 -6.73 -5.31
N LYS A 11 3.16 -7.65 -5.27
CA LYS A 11 3.28 -8.68 -6.29
C LYS A 11 2.10 -9.65 -6.17
N ASN A 12 1.43 -9.90 -7.29
CA ASN A 12 0.40 -10.94 -7.42
C ASN A 12 0.90 -12.08 -8.31
N LYS A 13 0.47 -13.32 -8.00
CA LYS A 13 0.68 -14.53 -8.80
C LYS A 13 -0.68 -15.16 -9.07
N LYS A 14 -1.01 -15.40 -10.34
CA LYS A 14 -2.33 -15.94 -10.76
C LYS A 14 -3.53 -15.13 -10.21
N GLY A 15 -3.40 -13.81 -10.18
CA GLY A 15 -4.47 -12.91 -9.69
C GLY A 15 -4.58 -12.78 -8.17
N GLN A 16 -3.74 -13.45 -7.38
CA GLN A 16 -3.77 -13.43 -5.92
C GLN A 16 -2.46 -12.89 -5.34
N CYS A 17 -2.51 -12.42 -4.08
CA CYS A 17 -1.33 -12.01 -3.32
C CYS A 17 -0.24 -13.09 -3.39
N VAL A 18 1.02 -12.70 -3.62
CA VAL A 18 2.14 -13.65 -3.67
C VAL A 18 2.36 -14.44 -2.37
N PHE A 19 1.85 -13.93 -1.24
CA PHE A 19 1.93 -14.58 0.07
C PHE A 19 0.70 -15.44 0.42
N LEU A 20 -0.27 -15.57 -0.50
CA LEU A 20 -1.44 -16.42 -0.28
C LEU A 20 -1.08 -17.88 -0.59
N GLU A 21 -1.11 -18.73 0.44
CA GLU A 21 -0.83 -20.16 0.39
C GLU A 21 -1.95 -20.90 1.13
N ASP A 22 -2.61 -21.83 0.46
CA ASP A 22 -3.72 -22.63 1.00
C ASP A 22 -4.83 -21.82 1.70
N GLY A 23 -5.15 -20.65 1.14
CA GLY A 23 -6.17 -19.74 1.67
C GLY A 23 -5.71 -18.88 2.87
N LEU A 24 -4.44 -18.98 3.27
CA LEU A 24 -3.86 -18.25 4.40
C LEU A 24 -2.66 -17.41 3.95
N CYS A 25 -2.35 -16.36 4.72
CA CYS A 25 -1.16 -15.56 4.49
C CYS A 25 0.06 -16.28 5.08
N SER A 26 1.00 -16.72 4.23
CA SER A 26 2.20 -17.44 4.67
C SER A 26 3.14 -16.60 5.53
N VAL A 27 3.00 -15.26 5.49
CA VAL A 27 3.76 -14.31 6.31
C VAL A 27 2.89 -13.59 7.34
N TYR A 28 1.82 -14.21 7.84
CA TYR A 28 0.81 -13.56 8.69
C TYR A 28 1.41 -12.75 9.87
N ALA A 29 2.42 -13.29 10.56
CA ALA A 29 3.11 -12.59 11.66
C ALA A 29 3.84 -11.31 11.19
N TYR A 30 4.39 -11.34 9.97
CA TYR A 30 5.17 -10.27 9.34
C TYR A 30 4.37 -9.45 8.33
N ARG A 31 3.04 -9.60 8.31
CA ARG A 31 2.18 -8.94 7.31
C ARG A 31 2.47 -7.43 7.23
N PRO A 32 2.46 -6.84 6.02
CA PRO A 32 2.71 -5.41 5.85
C PRO A 32 1.73 -4.54 6.65
N ALA A 33 2.14 -3.31 6.98
CA ALA A 33 1.32 -2.40 7.78
C ALA A 33 -0.10 -2.21 7.21
N GLY A 34 -0.25 -2.07 5.89
CA GLY A 34 -1.58 -1.98 5.25
C GLY A 34 -2.44 -3.23 5.42
N CYS A 35 -1.84 -4.43 5.46
CA CYS A 35 -2.57 -5.67 5.76
C CYS A 35 -2.91 -5.83 7.25
N ARG A 36 -2.30 -5.04 8.14
CA ARG A 36 -2.65 -5.01 9.57
C ARG A 36 -3.86 -4.12 9.84
N THR A 37 -4.05 -3.07 9.04
CA THR A 37 -5.19 -2.16 9.17
C THR A 37 -6.42 -2.61 8.40
N TYR A 38 -6.28 -3.55 7.45
CA TYR A 38 -7.41 -4.10 6.69
C TYR A 38 -8.54 -4.59 7.63
N PRO A 39 -9.82 -4.23 7.38
CA PRO A 39 -10.35 -3.59 6.16
C PRO A 39 -10.30 -2.06 6.10
N LEU A 40 -9.69 -1.36 7.07
CA LEU A 40 -9.50 0.09 7.00
C LEU A 40 -8.43 0.45 5.95
N VAL A 41 -8.85 1.16 4.91
CA VAL A 41 -8.05 1.62 3.77
C VAL A 41 -8.17 3.13 3.59
N TYR A 42 -7.25 3.74 2.83
CA TYR A 42 -7.27 5.17 2.54
C TYR A 42 -7.85 5.45 1.15
N ASP A 43 -8.89 6.27 1.07
CA ASP A 43 -9.42 6.80 -0.19
C ASP A 43 -8.53 7.95 -0.68
N ASN A 44 -7.85 7.76 -1.81
CA ASN A 44 -7.06 8.85 -2.40
C ASN A 44 -7.95 9.94 -3.00
N GLU A 45 -9.17 9.63 -3.46
CA GLU A 45 -10.06 10.60 -4.07
C GLU A 45 -10.80 11.43 -3.01
N LYS A 46 -11.24 10.77 -1.94
CA LYS A 46 -11.94 11.44 -0.82
C LYS A 46 -10.99 11.91 0.29
N CYS A 47 -9.70 11.63 0.17
CA CYS A 47 -8.65 11.95 1.14
C CYS A 47 -8.97 11.54 2.58
N LYS A 48 -9.60 10.36 2.78
CA LYS A 48 -10.04 9.90 4.11
C LYS A 48 -9.97 8.38 4.28
N PRO A 49 -9.85 7.88 5.51
CA PRO A 49 -10.04 6.47 5.80
C PRO A 49 -11.47 6.00 5.50
N LEU A 50 -11.62 4.80 4.93
CA LEU A 50 -12.88 4.07 4.83
C LEU A 50 -12.65 2.58 5.06
N LEU A 51 -13.74 1.84 5.30
CA LEU A 51 -13.70 0.39 5.28
C LEU A 51 -13.88 -0.09 3.84
N ASP A 52 -13.02 -1.01 3.40
CA ASP A 52 -13.13 -1.65 2.10
C ASP A 52 -14.51 -2.31 1.91
N LEU A 53 -15.22 -1.91 0.85
CA LEU A 53 -16.57 -2.36 0.57
C LEU A 53 -16.62 -3.84 0.18
N ASP A 54 -15.53 -4.34 -0.39
CA ASP A 54 -15.37 -5.72 -0.85
C ASP A 54 -15.12 -6.69 0.31
N CYS A 55 -14.82 -6.18 1.51
CA CYS A 55 -14.69 -7.02 2.70
C CYS A 55 -16.09 -7.45 3.19
N PRO A 56 -16.39 -8.77 3.25
CA PRO A 56 -17.67 -9.26 3.75
C PRO A 56 -17.87 -9.00 5.25
N TYR A 57 -16.76 -8.83 6.00
CA TYR A 57 -16.76 -8.62 7.44
C TYR A 57 -16.53 -7.16 7.84
N LYS A 58 -16.59 -6.19 6.92
CA LYS A 58 -16.24 -4.79 7.19
C LYS A 58 -16.92 -4.20 8.43
N ASP A 59 -18.19 -4.54 8.65
CA ASP A 59 -19.01 -4.00 9.73
C ASP A 59 -18.58 -4.53 11.11
N GLU A 60 -17.77 -5.60 11.16
CA GLU A 60 -17.18 -6.12 12.40
C GLU A 60 -15.95 -5.31 12.85
N PHE A 61 -15.43 -4.38 12.04
CA PHE A 61 -14.23 -3.61 12.33
C PHE A 61 -14.56 -2.14 12.64
N PRO A 62 -14.52 -1.71 13.92
CA PRO A 62 -14.76 -0.33 14.25
C PRO A 62 -13.60 0.56 13.78
N ILE A 63 -13.94 1.69 13.14
CA ILE A 63 -12.97 2.74 12.88
C ILE A 63 -12.68 3.45 14.21
N ASN A 64 -11.44 3.37 14.67
CA ASN A 64 -10.98 4.08 15.85
C ASN A 64 -9.84 5.05 15.51
N GLU A 65 -9.62 6.03 16.37
CA GLU A 65 -8.64 7.10 16.16
C GLU A 65 -7.20 6.59 16.04
N GLN A 66 -6.86 5.52 16.75
CA GLN A 66 -5.52 4.94 16.69
C GLN A 66 -5.25 4.33 15.31
N HIS A 67 -6.21 3.57 14.76
CA HIS A 67 -6.09 2.94 13.45
C HIS A 67 -6.08 3.98 12.33
N THR A 68 -6.88 5.05 12.44
CA THR A 68 -6.85 6.14 11.44
C THR A 68 -5.53 6.89 11.44
N LYS A 69 -4.95 7.15 12.63
CA LYS A 69 -3.59 7.73 12.76
C LYS A 69 -2.52 6.82 12.17
N GLN A 70 -2.58 5.51 12.43
CA GLN A 70 -1.64 4.53 11.86
C GLN A 70 -1.73 4.50 10.33
N LEU A 71 -2.95 4.47 9.78
CA LEU A 71 -3.17 4.49 8.35
C LEU A 71 -2.65 5.79 7.71
N ALA A 72 -2.96 6.95 8.30
CA ALA A 72 -2.47 8.24 7.81
C ALA A 72 -0.93 8.30 7.79
N SER A 73 -0.29 7.88 8.87
CA SER A 73 1.18 7.81 8.94
C SER A 73 1.77 6.88 7.88
N LEU A 74 1.14 5.73 7.62
CA LEU A 74 1.56 4.82 6.55
C LEU A 74 1.45 5.48 5.18
N VAL A 75 0.36 6.19 4.90
CA VAL A 75 0.16 6.90 3.62
C VAL A 75 1.22 7.97 3.42
N ASP A 76 1.55 8.74 4.46
CA ASP A 76 2.59 9.78 4.39
C ASP A 76 3.97 9.20 4.06
N ILE A 77 4.31 8.05 4.66
CA ILE A 77 5.54 7.31 4.38
C ILE A 77 5.57 6.90 2.90
N LEU A 78 4.51 6.24 2.41
CA LEU A 78 4.43 5.76 1.03
C LEU A 78 4.52 6.89 -0.01
N ILE A 79 3.88 8.04 0.27
CA ILE A 79 3.97 9.23 -0.58
C ILE A 79 5.41 9.78 -0.60
N SER A 80 6.06 9.83 0.55
CA SER A 80 7.44 10.33 0.67
C SER A 80 8.42 9.42 -0.08
N GLU A 81 8.31 8.10 0.10
CA GLU A 81 9.09 7.11 -0.64
C GLU A 81 8.90 7.24 -2.15
N ARG A 82 7.66 7.48 -2.61
CA ARG A 82 7.38 7.73 -4.04
C ARG A 82 8.09 8.97 -4.53
N LYS A 83 8.00 10.08 -3.80
CA LYS A 83 8.66 11.34 -4.18
C LYS A 83 10.17 11.14 -4.37
N GLU A 84 10.82 10.42 -3.45
CA GLU A 84 12.26 10.13 -3.56
C GLU A 84 12.57 9.24 -4.77
N ARG A 85 11.82 8.16 -4.99
CA ARG A 85 11.98 7.30 -6.18
C ARG A 85 11.80 8.09 -7.49
N MET A 86 10.82 8.99 -7.54
CA MET A 86 10.58 9.85 -8.71
C MET A 86 11.70 10.86 -8.95
N LYS A 87 12.33 11.41 -7.90
CA LYS A 87 13.52 12.26 -8.04
C LYS A 87 14.69 11.46 -8.62
N SER A 88 14.96 10.28 -8.08
CA SER A 88 16.01 9.39 -8.58
C SER A 88 15.81 9.05 -10.06
N LEU A 89 14.59 8.70 -10.46
CA LEU A 89 14.24 8.40 -11.86
C LEU A 89 14.46 9.61 -12.79
N LYS A 90 14.16 10.82 -12.34
CA LYS A 90 14.44 12.05 -13.11
C LYS A 90 15.94 12.28 -13.27
N ASN A 91 16.73 12.11 -12.21
CA ASN A 91 18.18 12.29 -12.25
C ASN A 91 18.86 11.29 -13.19
N LEU A 92 18.44 10.02 -13.18
CA LEU A 92 18.91 8.98 -14.12
C LEU A 92 18.62 9.35 -15.58
N LYS A 93 17.43 9.87 -15.87
CA LYS A 93 17.05 10.31 -17.22
C LYS A 93 17.83 11.53 -17.70
N ASN A 94 18.25 12.40 -16.79
CA ASN A 94 19.06 13.57 -17.13
C ASN A 94 20.49 13.13 -17.46
N HIS A 95 21.10 12.27 -16.65
CA HIS A 95 22.44 11.73 -16.93
C HIS A 95 22.55 10.93 -18.24
N GLN A 96 21.46 10.28 -18.69
CA GLN A 96 21.42 9.58 -19.98
C GLN A 96 21.23 10.51 -21.19
N LYS A 97 20.90 11.80 -20.98
CA LYS A 97 20.79 12.81 -22.04
C LYS A 97 22.06 13.61 -22.25
N ASP A 98 22.92 13.64 -21.24
CA ASP A 98 24.18 14.40 -21.22
C ASP A 98 25.41 13.54 -21.59
N ALA A 99 25.20 12.26 -21.95
CA ALA A 99 26.20 11.29 -22.41
C ALA A 99 25.90 10.86 -23.85
#